data_AF-A0A2H6LNE4-F1
#
_entry.id   AF-A0A2H6LNE4-F1
#
_cell.length_a   1.000
_cell.length_b   1.000
_cell.length_c   1.000
_cell.angle_alpha   90.00
_cell.angle_beta   90.00
_cell.angle_gamma   90.00
#
_symmetry.space_group_name_H-M   'P 1'
#
loop_
_entity.id
_entity.type
_entity.pdbx_description
1 polymer ?
#
loop_
_entity_poly.entity_id
_entity_poly.type
_entity_poly.pdbx_seq_one_letter_code
_entity_poly.pdbx_strand_id
1 'polypeptide(L)' 'MRESVIYQDILQEGLEQGIQQNTQEIAIKMINKGINLEIIVDVTGLTIEQVQKLQAQTEDTQPQ' A
#
# COMPACT_ATOMS: atom_id res chain seq x y z
N MET A 1 15.90 -31.85 4.36
CA MET A 1 16.09 -30.80 3.32
C MET A 1 14.78 -30.23 2.75
N ARG A 2 13.57 -30.70 3.12
CA ARG A 2 12.30 -30.07 2.70
C ARG A 2 11.85 -28.91 3.60
N GLU A 3 12.31 -28.88 4.85
CA GLU A 3 11.94 -27.85 5.83
C GLU A 3 12.56 -26.47 5.54
N SER A 4 13.62 -26.41 4.74
CA SER A 4 14.34 -25.16 4.45
C SER A 4 13.70 -24.31 3.34
N VAL A 5 12.84 -24.90 2.49
CA VAL A 5 12.22 -24.18 1.37
C VAL A 5 10.98 -23.43 1.86
N ILE A 6 10.17 -24.08 2.68
CA ILE A 6 8.98 -23.49 3.31
C ILE A 6 9.36 -22.26 4.16
N TYR A 7 10.54 -22.29 4.80
CA TYR A 7 11.01 -21.17 5.62
C TYR A 7 11.44 -19.94 4.80
N GLN A 8 11.93 -20.15 3.57
CA GLN A 8 12.26 -19.04 2.67
C GLN A 8 10.99 -18.43 2.08
N ASP A 9 10.02 -19.27 1.71
CA ASP A 9 8.74 -18.81 1.16
C ASP A 9 7.97 -17.94 2.17
N ILE A 10 7.86 -18.36 3.44
CA ILE A 10 7.19 -17.55 4.47
C ILE A 10 7.90 -16.23 4.78
N LEU A 11 9.24 -16.19 4.70
CA LEU A 11 10.01 -14.96 4.91
C LEU A 11 9.83 -13.99 3.72
N GLN A 12 9.80 -14.53 2.50
CA GLN A 12 9.55 -13.75 1.31
C GLN A 12 8.12 -13.20 1.29
N GLU A 13 7.12 -14.02 1.60
CA GLU A 13 5.72 -13.60 1.74
C GLU A 13 5.56 -12.51 2.82
N GLY A 14 6.21 -12.66 3.97
CA GLY A 14 6.17 -11.65 5.04
C GLY A 14 6.80 -10.32 4.62
N LEU A 15 7.90 -10.36 3.87
CA LEU A 15 8.56 -9.17 3.34
C LEU A 15 7.69 -8.47 2.29
N GLU A 16 7.12 -9.22 1.34
CA GLU A 16 6.23 -8.70 0.31
C GLU A 16 4.96 -8.07 0.91
N GLN A 17 4.35 -8.72 1.90
CA GLN A 17 3.20 -8.18 2.63
C GLN A 17 3.55 -6.87 3.36
N GLY A 18 4.72 -6.81 4.03
CA GLY A 18 5.18 -5.61 4.71
C GLY A 18 5.42 -4.43 3.76
N ILE A 19 6.04 -4.69 2.61
CA ILE A 19 6.26 -3.68 1.57
C ILE A 19 4.92 -3.16 1.01
N GLN A 20 3.97 -4.07 0.73
CA GLN A 20 2.67 -3.69 0.18
C GLN A 20 1.85 -2.86 1.18
N GLN A 21 1.80 -3.26 2.45
CA GLN A 21 1.10 -2.52 3.50
C GLN A 21 1.69 -1.13 3.70
N ASN A 22 3.01 -1.02 3.74
CA ASN A 22 3.70 0.27 3.92
C ASN A 22 3.42 1.22 2.73
N THR A 23 3.40 0.69 1.51
CA THR A 23 3.10 1.47 0.29
C THR A 23 1.68 2.04 0.31
N GLN A 24 0.70 1.23 0.70
CA GLN A 24 -0.70 1.67 0.81
C GLN A 24 -0.88 2.72 1.93
N GLU A 25 -0.23 2.51 3.08
CA GLU A 25 -0.30 3.46 4.20
C GLU A 25 0.32 4.81 3.85
N ILE A 26 1.44 4.82 3.11
CA ILE A 26 2.06 6.04 2.59
C ILE A 26 1.12 6.75 1.63
N ALA A 27 0.51 6.04 0.67
CA ALA A 27 -0.46 6.61 -0.26
C ALA A 27 -1.64 7.27 0.49
N ILE A 28 -2.22 6.58 1.47
CA ILE A 28 -3.30 7.11 2.33
C ILE A 28 -2.86 8.38 3.07
N LYS A 29 -1.68 8.39 3.68
CA LYS A 29 -1.15 9.58 4.38
C LYS A 29 -0.94 10.75 3.43
N MET A 30 -0.52 10.50 2.19
CA MET A 30 -0.34 11.53 1.17
C MET A 30 -1.69 12.09 0.67
N ILE A 31 -2.68 11.22 0.45
CA ILE A 31 -4.06 11.62 0.12
C ILE A 31 -4.63 12.52 1.21
N ASN A 32 -4.53 12.11 2.48
CA ASN A 32 -5.00 12.89 3.63
C ASN A 32 -4.28 14.23 3.80
N LYS A 33 -3.06 14.37 3.25
CA LYS A 33 -2.31 15.63 3.21
C LYS A 33 -2.67 16.51 2.02
N GLY A 34 -3.59 16.07 1.15
CA GLY A 34 -3.98 16.79 -0.06
C GLY A 34 -2.90 16.79 -1.14
N ILE A 35 -2.01 15.81 -1.14
CA ILE A 35 -1.01 15.63 -2.21
C ILE A 35 -1.74 15.25 -3.51
N ASN A 36 -1.25 15.76 -4.65
CA ASN A 36 -1.81 15.43 -5.95
C ASN A 36 -1.66 13.93 -6.28
N LEU A 37 -2.69 13.36 -6.89
CA LEU A 37 -2.75 11.96 -7.27
C LEU A 37 -1.58 11.52 -8.19
N GLU A 38 -1.15 12.36 -9.13
CA GLU A 38 0.01 12.04 -9.99
C GLU A 38 1.29 11.83 -9.18
N ILE A 39 1.53 12.66 -8.16
CA ILE A 39 2.70 12.55 -7.28
C ILE A 39 2.61 11.28 -6.44
N ILE A 40 1.41 10.94 -5.97
CA ILE A 40 1.20 9.72 -5.19
C ILE A 40 1.51 8.49 -6.05
N VAL A 41 1.02 8.44 -7.28
CA VAL A 41 1.30 7.37 -8.25
C VAL A 41 2.80 7.23 -8.51
N ASP A 42 3.50 8.35 -8.75
CA ASP A 42 4.94 8.36 -9.02
C ASP A 42 5.77 7.87 -7.81
N VAL A 43 5.44 8.34 -6.61
CA VAL A 43 6.19 8.01 -5.38
C VAL A 43 5.91 6.59 -4.87
N THR A 44 4.66 6.15 -4.95
CA THR A 44 4.23 4.86 -4.39
C THR A 44 4.29 3.73 -5.41
N GLY A 45 4.40 4.03 -6.70
CA GLY A 45 4.31 3.05 -7.78
C GLY A 45 2.93 2.42 -7.92
N LEU A 46 1.92 2.92 -7.20
CA LEU A 46 0.54 2.48 -7.33
C LEU A 46 -0.08 3.05 -8.60
N THR A 47 -0.99 2.29 -9.19
CA THR A 47 -1.78 2.76 -10.32
C THR A 47 -2.79 3.83 -9.90
N ILE A 48 -3.20 4.69 -10.83
CA ILE A 48 -4.25 5.70 -10.62
C ILE A 48 -5.51 5.05 -10.02
N GLU A 49 -5.94 3.90 -10.53
CA GLU A 49 -7.11 3.18 -10.02
C GLU A 49 -6.95 2.72 -8.55
N GLN A 50 -5.75 2.27 -8.17
CA GLN A 50 -5.47 1.87 -6.79
C GLN A 50 -5.50 3.10 -5.86
N VAL A 51 -4.89 4.20 -6.27
CA VAL A 51 -4.90 5.45 -5.49
C VAL A 51 -6.31 6.01 -5.35
N GLN A 52 -7.14 5.97 -6.40
CA GLN A 52 -8.56 6.35 -6.35
C GLN A 52 -9.37 5.46 -5.41
N LYS A 53 -9.14 4.15 -5.42
CA LYS A 53 -9.79 3.22 -4.47
C LYS A 53 -9.40 3.52 -3.03
N LEU A 54 -8.12 3.87 -2.78
CA LEU A 54 -7.66 4.27 -1.45
C LEU A 54 -8.29 5.60 -1.03
N GLN A 55 -8.39 6.56 -1.94
CA GLN A 55 -9.03 7.85 -1.68
C GLN A 55 -10.50 7.68 -1.29
N ALA A 56 -11.27 6.89 -2.05
CA ALA A 56 -12.66 6.62 -1.75
C ALA A 56 -12.84 5.94 -0.37
N GLN A 57 -11.94 5.00 -0.01
CA GLN A 57 -11.96 4.36 1.31
C GLN A 57 -11.63 5.33 2.45
N THR A 58 -10.71 6.27 2.22
CA THR A 58 -10.36 7.28 3.23
C THR A 58 -11.45 8.34 3.42
N GLU A 59 -12.20 8.68 2.35
CA GLU A 59 -13.31 9.63 2.39
C GLU A 59 -14.55 9.04 3.10
N ASP A 60 -14.82 7.75 2.95
CA ASP A 60 -15.91 7.04 3.67
C ASP A 60 -15.66 6.90 5.19
N THR A 61 -14.42 7.11 5.65
CA THR A 61 -14.03 6.96 7.07
C THR A 61 -13.87 8.30 7.79
N GLN A 62 -14.46 9.39 7.31
CA GLN A 62 -14.62 10.62 8.10
C GLN A 62 -15.90 10.54 8.96
N PRO A 63 -15.84 10.13 10.24
CA PRO A 63 -16.91 10.45 11.17
C PRO A 63 -16.98 11.98 11.32
N GLN A 64 -18.19 12.52 11.17
CA GLN A 64 -18.54 13.88 11.57
C GLN A 64 -18.24 14.13 13.05
#